data_AF-A0A0R1U4V8-F1
#
_entry.id   AF-A0A0R1U4V8-F1
#
_cell.length_a   1.000
_cell.length_b   1.000
_cell.length_c   1.000
_cell.angle_alpha   90.00
_cell.angle_beta   90.00
_cell.angle_gamma   90.00
#
_symmetry.space_group_name_H-M   'P 1'
#
loop_
_entity.id
_entity.type
_entity.pdbx_description
1 polymer ?
#
loop_
_entity_poly.entity_id
_entity_poly.type
_entity_poly.pdbx_seq_one_letter_code
_entity_poly.pdbx_strand_id
1 'polypeptide(L)'
;MTEVYTMKKLIWAIIAVVIVGGVGFVGIKEYLNVYRSDTAYAVVPATPKKTVTRDSDGKKVTDSQGRQEYSYDYTFKWVTTDGQTRTVGFEQSSANPTPLAPGSYVKADVSKTRVTKGPFSVNAKDVPAKVLQQLK
;
A
#
# COMPACT_ATOMS: atom_id res chain seq x y z
N MET A 1 -41.79 14.21 38.45
CA MET A 1 -41.44 13.04 37.57
C MET A 1 -40.99 13.45 36.17
N THR A 2 -41.30 14.66 35.70
CA THR A 2 -40.99 15.15 34.35
C THR A 2 -39.51 15.52 34.15
N GLU A 3 -38.85 16.15 35.13
CA GLU A 3 -37.43 16.56 35.02
C GLU A 3 -36.44 15.39 34.90
N VAL A 4 -36.63 14.32 35.70
CA VAL A 4 -35.76 13.14 35.69
C VAL A 4 -35.85 12.41 34.34
N TYR A 5 -37.04 12.41 33.73
CA TYR A 5 -37.28 11.80 32.42
C TYR A 5 -36.59 12.59 31.30
N THR A 6 -36.62 13.93 31.38
CA THR A 6 -35.93 14.83 30.44
C THR A 6 -34.40 14.70 30.54
N MET A 7 -33.84 14.60 31.76
CA MET A 7 -32.41 14.37 31.96
C MET A 7 -31.93 13.03 31.38
N LYS A 8 -32.71 11.96 31.55
CA LYS A 8 -32.38 10.64 30.97
C LYS A 8 -32.36 10.66 29.44
N LYS A 9 -33.28 11.37 28.79
CA LYS A 9 -33.28 11.54 27.32
C LYS A 9 -32.08 12.34 26.82
N LEU A 10 -31.67 13.37 27.57
CA LEU A 10 -30.49 14.17 27.24
C LEU A 10 -29.20 13.32 27.32
N ILE A 11 -29.07 12.49 28.36
CA ILE A 11 -27.92 11.58 28.52
C ILE A 11 -27.86 10.57 27.37
N TRP A 12 -29.00 9.97 26.98
CA TRP A 12 -29.05 9.04 25.85
C TRP A 12 -28.74 9.73 24.50
N ALA A 13 -29.16 10.97 24.31
CA ALA A 13 -28.82 11.75 23.12
C ALA A 13 -27.32 12.05 23.03
N ILE A 14 -26.68 12.40 24.17
CA ILE A 14 -25.23 12.62 24.24
C ILE A 14 -24.47 11.32 23.96
N ILE A 15 -24.89 10.20 24.56
CA ILE A 15 -24.30 8.88 24.31
C ILE A 15 -24.42 8.50 22.84
N ALA A 16 -25.58 8.73 22.21
CA ALA A 16 -25.78 8.47 20.79
C ALA A 16 -24.86 9.34 19.91
N VAL A 17 -24.69 10.61 20.22
CA VAL A 17 -23.76 11.51 19.50
C VAL A 17 -22.30 11.06 19.66
N VAL A 18 -21.90 10.64 20.87
CA VAL A 18 -20.54 10.12 21.13
C VAL A 18 -20.30 8.80 20.40
N ILE A 19 -21.28 7.89 20.35
CA ILE A 19 -21.17 6.62 19.62
C ILE A 19 -21.11 6.87 18.10
N VAL A 20 -22.00 7.71 17.56
CA VAL A 20 -22.01 8.03 16.12
C VAL A 20 -20.74 8.78 15.72
N GLY A 21 -20.28 9.73 16.55
CA GLY A 21 -19.03 10.45 16.34
C GLY A 21 -17.80 9.53 16.42
N GLY A 22 -17.78 8.61 17.39
CA GLY A 22 -16.69 7.63 17.56
C GLY A 22 -16.61 6.62 16.41
N VAL A 23 -17.74 6.05 15.99
CA VAL A 23 -17.80 5.09 14.87
C VAL A 23 -17.46 5.79 13.54
N GLY A 24 -17.98 7.01 13.32
CA GLY A 24 -17.64 7.81 12.15
C GLY A 24 -16.16 8.19 12.07
N PHE A 25 -15.55 8.55 13.20
CA PHE A 25 -14.13 8.90 13.29
C PHE A 25 -13.21 7.71 13.01
N VAL A 26 -13.53 6.53 13.55
CA VAL A 26 -12.76 5.30 13.30
C VAL A 26 -12.86 4.88 11.82
N GLY A 27 -14.05 4.93 11.23
CA GLY A 27 -14.25 4.59 9.82
C GLY A 27 -13.47 5.49 8.85
N ILE A 28 -13.48 6.81 9.08
CA ILE A 28 -12.69 7.77 8.26
C ILE A 28 -11.19 7.56 8.45
N LYS A 29 -10.73 7.32 9.68
CA LYS A 29 -9.31 7.08 9.96
C LYS A 29 -8.80 5.81 9.28
N GLU A 30 -9.57 4.73 9.30
CA GLU A 30 -9.21 3.49 8.59
C GLU A 30 -9.27 3.65 7.07
N TYR A 31 -10.28 4.36 6.55
CA TYR A 31 -10.34 4.71 5.12
C TYR A 31 -9.12 5.53 4.69
N LEU A 32 -8.81 6.63 5.38
CA LEU A 32 -7.61 7.44 5.12
C LEU A 32 -6.33 6.61 5.25
N ASN A 33 -6.26 5.65 6.18
CA ASN A 33 -5.09 4.77 6.35
C ASN A 33 -4.84 3.82 5.18
N VAL A 34 -5.91 3.32 4.54
CA VAL A 34 -5.81 2.32 3.47
C VAL A 34 -5.61 2.99 2.10
N TYR A 35 -6.19 4.18 1.90
CA TYR A 35 -6.16 4.88 0.62
C TYR A 35 -5.08 5.97 0.52
N ARG A 36 -4.57 6.49 1.64
CA ARG A 36 -3.43 7.41 1.62
C ARG A 36 -2.16 6.63 1.29
N SER A 37 -1.49 7.07 0.23
CA SER A 37 -0.16 6.61 -0.14
C SER A 37 0.85 7.66 0.23
N ASP A 38 2.02 7.24 0.68
CA ASP A 38 3.15 8.13 0.89
C ASP A 38 4.28 7.72 -0.04
N THR A 39 5.08 8.69 -0.48
CA THR A 39 6.28 8.41 -1.24
C THR A 39 7.27 7.61 -0.39
N ALA A 40 7.73 6.50 -0.95
CA ALA A 40 8.64 5.58 -0.30
C ALA A 40 9.72 5.09 -1.27
N TYR A 41 10.80 4.59 -0.70
CA TYR A 41 11.96 4.08 -1.41
C TYR A 41 12.28 2.67 -0.94
N ALA A 42 12.84 1.85 -1.82
CA ALA A 42 13.29 0.51 -1.47
C ALA A 42 14.53 0.14 -2.28
N VAL A 43 15.26 -0.86 -1.78
CA VAL A 43 16.24 -1.61 -2.57
C VAL A 43 15.50 -2.77 -3.25
N VAL A 44 15.76 -2.97 -4.53
CA VAL A 44 15.21 -4.12 -5.26
C VAL A 44 15.79 -5.41 -4.68
N PRO A 45 14.95 -6.36 -4.23
CA PRO A 45 15.44 -7.61 -3.67
C PRO A 45 15.99 -8.53 -4.78
N ALA A 46 16.39 -9.75 -4.41
CA ALA A 46 16.75 -10.76 -5.41
C ALA A 46 15.58 -10.99 -6.39
N THR A 47 15.92 -11.22 -7.66
CA THR A 47 14.92 -11.46 -8.70
C THR A 47 14.09 -12.71 -8.36
N PRO A 48 12.75 -12.57 -8.22
CA PRO A 48 11.90 -13.72 -7.96
C PRO A 48 11.81 -14.61 -9.20
N LYS A 49 11.29 -15.83 -9.02
CA LYS A 49 11.05 -16.73 -10.14
C LYS A 49 10.00 -16.14 -11.07
N LYS A 50 10.24 -16.20 -12.39
CA LYS A 50 9.21 -15.87 -13.38
C LYS A 50 8.08 -16.90 -13.33
N THR A 51 6.85 -16.44 -13.17
CA THR A 51 5.65 -17.28 -13.07
C THR A 51 4.67 -16.94 -14.19
N VAL A 52 3.75 -17.86 -14.48
CA VAL A 52 2.62 -17.58 -15.38
C VAL A 52 1.63 -16.70 -14.62
N THR A 53 1.27 -15.55 -15.18
CA THR A 53 0.29 -14.64 -14.59
C THR A 53 -1.09 -15.31 -14.58
N ARG A 54 -1.78 -15.23 -13.45
CA ARG A 54 -3.12 -15.77 -13.29
C ARG A 54 -4.06 -14.73 -12.68
N ASP A 55 -5.31 -14.76 -13.12
CA ASP A 55 -6.36 -13.93 -12.53
C ASP A 55 -6.82 -14.49 -11.16
N SER A 56 -7.80 -13.83 -10.55
CA SER A 56 -8.38 -14.25 -9.27
C SER A 56 -9.06 -15.63 -9.31
N ASP A 57 -9.46 -16.11 -10.49
CA ASP A 57 -10.04 -17.44 -10.69
C ASP A 57 -8.96 -18.51 -10.95
N GLY A 58 -7.68 -18.11 -11.01
CA GLY A 58 -6.56 -18.97 -11.35
C GLY A 58 -6.42 -19.24 -12.85
N LYS A 59 -7.16 -18.56 -13.72
CA LYS A 59 -7.02 -18.69 -15.18
C LYS A 59 -5.79 -17.93 -15.66
N LYS A 60 -5.18 -18.42 -16.74
CA LYS A 60 -4.01 -17.76 -17.34
C LYS A 60 -4.42 -16.42 -17.93
N VAL A 61 -3.64 -15.38 -17.66
CA VAL A 61 -3.84 -14.06 -18.25
C VAL A 61 -3.14 -13.98 -19.61
N THR A 62 -3.80 -13.36 -20.58
CA THR A 62 -3.22 -13.02 -21.87
C THR A 62 -3.38 -11.52 -22.13
N ASP A 63 -2.41 -10.93 -22.83
CA ASP A 63 -2.51 -9.54 -23.26
C ASP A 63 -3.56 -9.36 -24.37
N SER A 64 -3.75 -8.12 -24.83
CA SER A 64 -4.72 -7.77 -25.89
C SER A 64 -4.43 -8.43 -27.25
N GLN A 65 -3.25 -9.03 -27.44
CA GLN A 65 -2.85 -9.75 -28.64
C GLN A 65 -2.95 -11.28 -28.47
N GLY A 66 -3.45 -11.75 -27.33
CA GLY A 66 -3.58 -13.18 -27.02
C GLY A 66 -2.26 -13.84 -26.59
N ARG A 67 -1.22 -13.08 -26.26
CA ARG A 67 0.05 -13.63 -25.78
C ARG A 67 -0.03 -13.90 -24.29
N GLN A 68 0.49 -15.05 -23.86
CA GLN A 68 0.54 -15.43 -22.44
C GLN A 68 1.35 -14.41 -21.62
N GLU A 69 0.75 -13.89 -20.55
CA GLU A 69 1.48 -13.05 -19.59
C GLU A 69 2.26 -13.89 -18.57
N TYR A 70 3.37 -13.30 -18.14
CA TYR A 70 4.22 -13.78 -17.05
C TYR A 70 4.44 -12.65 -16.04
N SER A 71 4.67 -13.03 -14.78
CA SER A 71 4.87 -12.10 -13.68
C SER A 71 6.18 -12.35 -12.92
N TYR A 72 6.67 -11.28 -12.31
CA TYR A 72 7.62 -11.31 -11.20
C TYR A 72 6.95 -10.73 -9.95
N ASP A 73 6.82 -11.55 -8.92
CA ASP A 73 6.20 -11.19 -7.64
C ASP A 73 7.27 -10.75 -6.64
N TYR A 74 7.40 -9.44 -6.45
CA TYR A 74 8.37 -8.87 -5.53
C TYR A 74 7.74 -8.60 -4.17
N THR A 75 8.49 -8.85 -3.09
CA THR A 75 8.19 -8.33 -1.76
C THR A 75 9.23 -7.27 -1.40
N PHE A 76 8.79 -6.02 -1.28
CA PHE A 76 9.66 -4.91 -0.97
C PHE A 76 9.55 -4.51 0.51
N LYS A 77 10.68 -4.13 1.09
CA LYS A 77 10.76 -3.39 2.35
C LYS A 77 10.91 -1.90 2.01
N TRP A 78 9.80 -1.19 1.99
CA TRP A 78 9.74 0.24 1.72
C TRP A 78 10.10 1.06 2.94
N VAL A 79 10.78 2.17 2.71
CA VAL A 79 11.06 3.22 3.70
C VAL A 79 10.45 4.52 3.19
N THR A 80 9.46 5.05 3.90
CA THR A 80 8.80 6.32 3.57
C THR A 80 9.72 7.51 3.89
N THR A 81 9.42 8.69 3.32
CA THR A 81 10.22 9.90 3.54
C THR A 81 10.31 10.34 5.01
N ASP A 82 9.34 9.98 5.83
CA ASP A 82 9.33 10.22 7.28
C ASP A 82 10.04 9.12 8.10
N GLY A 83 10.57 8.09 7.43
CA GLY A 83 11.36 7.01 8.04
C GLY A 83 10.55 5.82 8.57
N GLN A 84 9.24 5.74 8.27
CA GLN A 84 8.46 4.53 8.57
C GLN A 84 8.80 3.42 7.57
N THR A 85 8.66 2.17 8.01
CA THR A 85 8.87 1.01 7.15
C THR A 85 7.57 0.30 6.82
N ARG A 86 7.45 -0.22 5.60
CA ARG A 86 6.28 -0.99 5.13
C ARG A 86 6.74 -2.17 4.29
N THR A 87 6.23 -3.37 4.58
CA THR A 87 6.49 -4.55 3.74
C THR A 87 5.29 -4.76 2.84
N VAL A 88 5.45 -4.51 1.55
CA VAL A 88 4.35 -4.51 0.58
C VAL A 88 4.82 -5.15 -0.72
N GLY A 89 3.97 -6.01 -1.30
CA GLY A 89 4.22 -6.69 -2.55
C GLY A 89 4.00 -5.79 -3.78
N PHE A 90 4.66 -6.14 -4.87
CA PHE A 90 4.43 -5.57 -6.20
C PHE A 90 4.59 -6.66 -7.25
N GLU A 91 3.55 -6.85 -8.06
CA GLU A 91 3.58 -7.74 -9.21
C GLU A 91 3.90 -6.94 -10.47
N GLN A 92 4.90 -7.39 -11.22
CA GLN A 92 5.20 -6.87 -12.55
C GLN A 92 4.82 -7.91 -13.60
N SER A 93 3.71 -7.69 -14.30
CA SER A 93 3.20 -8.59 -15.34
C SER A 93 3.29 -7.98 -16.74
N SER A 94 3.57 -8.82 -17.75
CA SER A 94 3.33 -8.55 -19.18
C SER A 94 3.58 -9.82 -19.99
N ALA A 95 3.40 -9.79 -21.31
CA ALA A 95 3.79 -10.91 -22.18
C ALA A 95 5.30 -11.24 -22.11
N ASN A 96 6.15 -10.25 -21.85
CA ASN A 96 7.59 -10.43 -21.70
C ASN A 96 8.14 -9.47 -20.63
N PRO A 97 7.91 -9.73 -19.33
CA PRO A 97 8.32 -8.83 -18.28
C PRO A 97 9.85 -8.82 -18.18
N THR A 98 10.42 -7.64 -18.00
CA THR A 98 11.85 -7.49 -17.70
C THR A 98 12.01 -7.29 -16.19
N PRO A 99 12.76 -8.17 -15.49
CA PRO A 99 12.89 -8.04 -14.05
C PRO A 99 13.60 -6.75 -13.67
N LEU A 100 13.23 -6.18 -12.52
CA LEU A 100 13.96 -5.10 -11.88
C LEU A 100 15.37 -5.58 -11.50
N ALA A 101 16.36 -4.69 -11.65
CA ALA A 101 17.75 -5.00 -11.33
C ALA A 101 17.97 -5.12 -9.80
N PRO A 102 18.36 -6.29 -9.27
CA PRO A 102 18.60 -6.47 -7.83
C PRO A 102 19.65 -5.50 -7.30
N GLY A 103 19.45 -5.01 -6.07
CA GLY A 103 20.34 -4.05 -5.42
C GLY A 103 20.19 -2.60 -5.90
N SER A 104 19.42 -2.34 -6.96
CA SER A 104 19.12 -0.97 -7.39
C SER A 104 18.08 -0.32 -6.48
N TYR A 105 17.97 1.01 -6.55
CA TYR A 105 16.98 1.78 -5.77
C TYR A 105 15.75 2.10 -6.61
N VAL A 106 14.59 2.00 -5.97
CA VAL A 106 13.31 2.37 -6.57
C VAL A 106 12.53 3.33 -5.69
N LYS A 107 11.70 4.17 -6.31
CA LYS A 107 10.73 5.05 -5.67
C LYS A 107 9.31 4.65 -6.07
N ALA A 108 8.39 4.67 -5.13
CA ALA A 108 6.98 4.41 -5.35
C ALA A 108 6.10 5.24 -4.42
N ASP A 109 4.83 5.39 -4.74
CA ASP A 109 3.82 5.77 -3.75
C ASP A 109 3.20 4.49 -3.19
N VAL A 110 3.23 4.36 -1.87
CA VAL A 110 2.92 3.11 -1.17
C VAL A 110 1.90 3.40 -0.08
N SER A 111 0.74 2.73 -0.15
CA SER A 111 -0.22 2.71 0.95
C SER A 111 0.16 1.63 1.96
N LYS A 112 -0.65 1.41 2.99
CA LYS A 112 -0.43 0.30 3.94
C LYS A 112 -0.46 -1.09 3.29
N THR A 113 -1.16 -1.24 2.17
CA THR A 113 -1.46 -2.57 1.61
C THR A 113 -0.94 -2.79 0.20
N ARG A 114 -0.59 -1.74 -0.55
CA ARG A 114 -0.15 -1.85 -1.94
C ARG A 114 0.73 -0.70 -2.39
N VAL A 115 1.52 -0.96 -3.43
CA VAL A 115 2.08 0.09 -4.28
C VAL A 115 0.94 0.66 -5.12
N THR A 116 0.75 1.99 -5.08
CA THR A 116 -0.30 2.68 -5.85
C THR A 116 0.24 3.40 -7.07
N LYS A 117 1.55 3.71 -7.09
CA LYS A 117 2.24 4.30 -8.22
C LYS A 117 3.69 3.86 -8.28
N GLY A 118 4.16 3.46 -9.46
CA GLY A 118 5.50 2.91 -9.66
C GLY A 118 5.51 1.39 -9.47
N PRO A 119 6.67 0.80 -9.12
CA PRO A 119 7.93 1.42 -8.76
C PRO A 119 8.71 1.97 -9.96
N PHE A 120 9.47 3.05 -9.75
CA PHE A 120 10.35 3.66 -10.74
C PHE A 120 11.79 3.63 -10.25
N SER A 121 12.73 3.27 -11.13
CA SER A 121 14.16 3.32 -10.80
C SER A 121 14.62 4.74 -10.47
N VAL A 122 15.47 4.86 -9.46
CA VAL A 122 16.09 6.13 -9.04
C VAL A 122 17.57 5.92 -8.70
N ASN A 123 18.38 6.97 -8.81
CA ASN A 123 19.77 6.89 -8.36
C ASN A 123 19.84 7.03 -6.83
N ALA A 124 20.87 6.44 -6.23
CA ALA A 124 21.11 6.57 -4.78
C ALA A 124 21.20 8.02 -4.30
N LYS A 125 21.76 8.93 -5.13
CA LYS A 125 21.88 10.36 -4.84
C LYS A 125 20.53 11.09 -4.75
N ASP A 126 19.49 10.54 -5.39
CA ASP A 126 18.14 11.12 -5.43
C ASP A 126 17.28 10.59 -4.26
N VAL A 127 17.80 9.63 -3.49
CA VAL A 127 17.18 9.12 -2.26
C VAL A 127 17.54 10.05 -1.09
N PRO A 128 16.56 10.53 -0.29
CA PRO A 128 16.85 11.33 0.88
C PRO A 128 17.85 10.66 1.82
N ALA A 129 18.85 11.38 2.31
CA ALA A 129 19.96 10.80 3.08
C ALA A 129 19.51 9.96 4.29
N LYS A 130 18.49 10.41 5.02
CA LYS A 130 17.90 9.68 6.15
C LYS A 130 17.30 8.34 5.73
N VAL A 131 16.61 8.33 4.58
CA VAL A 131 16.01 7.12 4.00
C VAL A 131 17.12 6.18 3.50
N LEU A 132 18.10 6.72 2.77
CA LEU A 132 19.21 5.94 2.24
C LEU A 132 19.99 5.21 3.34
N GLN A 133 20.16 5.81 4.52
CA GLN A 133 20.79 5.15 5.66
C GLN A 133 19.99 3.96 6.20
N GLN A 134 18.66 3.99 6.11
CA GLN A 134 17.79 2.90 6.56
C GLN A 134 17.63 1.79 5.51
N LEU A 135 17.99 2.07 4.26
CA LEU A 135 17.98 1.11 3.15
C LEU A 135 19.25 0.25 3.06
N LYS A 136 20.31 0.64 3.77
CA LYS A 136 21.58 -0.09 3.82
C LYS A 136 21.51 -1.28 4.77
#